data_AF-A0A5K0YM67-F1
#
_entry.id   AF-A0A5K0YM67-F1
#
_cell.length_a   1.000
_cell.length_b   1.000
_cell.length_c   1.000
_cell.angle_alpha   90.00
_cell.angle_beta   90.00
_cell.angle_gamma   90.00
#
_symmetry.space_group_name_H-M   'P 1'
#
loop_
_entity.id
_entity.type
_entity.pdbx_description
1 polymer ?
#
loop_
_entity_poly.entity_id
_entity_poly.type
_entity_poly.pdbx_seq_one_letter_code
_entity_poly.pdbx_strand_id
1 'polypeptide(L)' 'ELWRHRVEHYWNLLKPKIQEDTLRNLMDMKAHLGSFAASLRGKPVWVMNVVPEDAPSTLRIIYDRGLIGTTHD' A
#
# COMPACT_ATOMS: atom_id res chain seq x y z
N GLU A 1 2.37 14.30 6.82
CA GLU A 1 3.29 14.01 7.95
C GLU A 1 3.10 12.60 8.53
N LEU A 2 1.91 12.25 9.02
CA LEU A 2 1.63 10.95 9.66
C LEU A 2 2.04 9.71 8.83
N TRP A 3 1.65 9.65 7.55
CA TRP A 3 1.96 8.48 6.72
C TRP A 3 3.45 8.29 6.45
N ARG A 4 4.21 9.38 6.33
CA ARG A 4 5.66 9.34 6.18
C ARG A 4 6.30 8.64 7.37
N HIS A 5 5.93 9.03 8.59
CA HIS A 5 6.42 8.39 9.82
C HIS A 5 6.02 6.92 9.93
N ARG A 6 4.78 6.56 9.55
CA ARG A 6 4.34 5.16 9.54
C ARG A 6 5.13 4.30 8.55
N VAL A 7 5.37 4.82 7.35
CA VAL A 7 6.18 4.15 6.32
C VAL A 7 7.63 4.01 6.77
N GLU A 8 8.22 5.05 7.34
CA GLU A 8 9.59 4.99 7.89
C GLU A 8 9.70 3.95 9.00
N HIS A 9 8.76 3.93 9.93
CA HIS A 9 8.73 2.95 11.01
C HIS A 9 8.61 1.51 10.47
N TYR A 10 7.65 1.27 9.57
CA TYR A 10 7.49 -0.02 8.90
C TYR A 10 8.77 -0.46 8.19
N TRP A 11 9.42 0.46 7.48
CA TRP A 11 10.66 0.19 6.76
C TRP A 11 11.80 -0.16 7.71
N ASN A 12 11.96 0.58 8.81
CA ASN A 12 13.01 0.33 9.79
C ASN A 12 12.85 -1.02 10.49
N LEU A 13 11.62 -1.46 10.76
CA LEU A 13 11.34 -2.78 11.33
C LEU A 13 11.71 -3.92 10.37
N LEU A 14 11.51 -3.70 9.08
CA LEU A 14 11.71 -4.74 8.07
C LEU A 14 13.10 -4.75 7.46
N LYS A 15 13.80 -3.61 7.44
CA LYS A 15 15.15 -3.48 6.85
C LYS A 15 16.12 -4.59 7.30
N PRO A 16 16.18 -5.00 8.59
CA PRO A 16 17.06 -6.09 9.01
C PRO A 16 16.66 -7.49 8.52
N LYS A 17 15.40 -7.66 8.09
CA LYS A 17 14.80 -8.94 7.69
C LYS A 17 14.62 -9.08 6.19
N ILE A 18 14.92 -8.02 5.42
CA ILE A 18 14.72 -7.97 3.98
C ILE A 18 16.08 -7.86 3.30
N GLN A 19 16.31 -8.72 2.32
CA GLN A 19 17.48 -8.64 1.46
C GLN A 19 17.40 -7.39 0.59
N GLU A 20 18.52 -6.66 0.51
CA GLU A 20 18.64 -5.47 -0.35
C GLU A 20 18.38 -5.82 -1.82
N ASP A 21 17.91 -4.84 -2.59
CA ASP A 21 17.56 -4.95 -4.02
C ASP A 21 16.50 -6.00 -4.39
N THR A 22 15.71 -6.46 -3.41
CA THR A 22 14.55 -7.32 -3.70
C THR A 22 13.28 -6.49 -3.91
N LEU A 23 12.53 -6.82 -4.96
CA LEU A 23 11.19 -6.28 -5.19
C LEU A 23 10.17 -7.05 -4.34
N ARG A 24 9.28 -6.33 -3.66
CA ARG A 24 8.34 -6.93 -2.70
C ARG A 24 6.89 -6.65 -3.08
N ASN A 25 6.06 -7.69 -3.04
CA ASN A 25 4.61 -7.53 -3.12
C ASN A 25 4.04 -7.31 -1.72
N LEU A 26 3.27 -6.24 -1.56
CA LEU A 26 2.54 -5.88 -0.36
C LEU A 26 1.05 -5.89 -0.68
N MET A 27 0.24 -6.30 0.30
CA MET A 27 -1.20 -6.31 0.19
C MET A 27 -1.78 -5.39 1.26
N ASP A 28 -2.45 -4.33 0.82
CA ASP A 28 -3.16 -3.39 1.70
C ASP A 28 -4.63 -3.79 1.77
N MET A 29 -4.97 -4.64 2.75
CA MET A 29 -6.28 -5.28 2.86
C MET A 29 -7.43 -4.32 3.22
N LYS A 30 -7.13 -3.06 3.55
CA LYS A 30 -8.13 -2.05 3.87
C LYS A 30 -7.68 -0.69 3.35
N ALA A 31 -7.46 -0.63 2.05
CA ALA A 31 -6.77 0.49 1.42
C ALA A 31 -7.48 1.84 1.55
N HIS A 32 -8.81 1.84 1.78
CA HIS A 32 -9.64 3.05 1.75
C HIS A 32 -9.32 3.87 0.49
N LEU A 33 -8.58 4.98 0.59
CA LEU A 33 -8.21 5.84 -0.54
C LEU A 33 -6.81 5.56 -1.14
N GLY A 34 -6.13 4.47 -0.74
CA GLY A 34 -4.82 4.08 -1.25
C GLY A 34 -3.64 4.88 -0.68
N SER A 35 -3.81 5.53 0.48
CA SER A 35 -2.79 6.41 1.09
C SER A 35 -1.50 5.67 1.46
N PHE A 36 -1.59 4.39 1.83
CA PHE A 36 -0.42 3.57 2.14
C PHE A 36 0.42 3.32 0.89
N ALA A 37 -0.20 2.87 -0.20
CA ALA A 37 0.46 2.68 -1.49
C ALA A 37 1.07 3.99 -2.04
N ALA A 38 0.32 5.09 -1.97
CA ALA A 38 0.82 6.41 -2.38
C ALA A 38 2.06 6.84 -1.59
N SER A 39 2.12 6.52 -0.30
CA SER A 39 3.26 6.86 0.57
C SER A 39 4.50 5.98 0.34
N LEU A 40 4.35 4.87 -0.40
CA LEU A 40 5.41 3.92 -0.73
C LEU A 40 5.97 4.09 -2.14
N ARG A 41 5.54 5.10 -2.91
CA ARG A 41 5.91 5.31 -4.32
C ARG A 41 7.43 5.31 -4.61
N GLY A 42 8.26 5.68 -3.63
CA GLY A 42 9.72 5.72 -3.77
C GLY A 42 10.46 4.48 -3.22
N LYS A 43 9.73 3.43 -2.82
CA LYS A 43 10.29 2.18 -2.28
C LYS A 43 10.23 1.08 -3.35
N PRO A 44 11.13 0.08 -3.33
CA PRO A 44 11.12 -1.04 -4.28
C PRO A 44 10.01 -2.06 -3.94
N VAL A 45 8.75 -1.61 -3.93
CA VAL A 45 7.60 -2.41 -3.55
C VAL A 45 6.45 -2.22 -4.54
N TRP A 46 5.68 -3.28 -4.72
CA TRP A 46 4.40 -3.29 -5.42
C TRP A 46 3.30 -3.47 -4.38
N VAL A 47 2.29 -2.60 -4.41
CA VAL A 47 1.19 -2.62 -3.43
C VAL A 47 -0.11 -2.95 -4.13
N MET A 48 -0.72 -4.08 -3.81
CA MET A 48 -2.09 -4.41 -4.18
C MET A 48 -3.04 -3.81 -3.14
N ASN A 49 -3.86 -2.85 -3.55
CA ASN A 49 -4.87 -2.24 -2.68
C ASN A 49 -6.15 -3.07 -2.73
N VAL A 50 -6.62 -3.54 -1.58
CA VAL A 50 -7.86 -4.31 -1.49
C VAL A 50 -8.90 -3.49 -0.74
N VAL A 51 -10.09 -3.40 -1.31
CA VAL A 51 -11.27 -2.75 -0.72
C VAL A 51 -12.28 -3.83 -0.37
N PRO A 52 -12.70 -3.95 0.90
CA PRO A 52 -13.78 -4.86 1.29
C PRO A 52 -15.09 -4.53 0.54
N GLU A 53 -15.86 -5.55 0.16
CA GLU A 53 -17.17 -5.36 -0.49
C GLU A 53 -18.19 -4.68 0.44
N ASP A 54 -18.05 -4.88 1.76
CA ASP A 54 -18.88 -4.23 2.79
C ASP A 54 -18.51 -2.75 3.05
N ALA A 55 -17.46 -2.24 2.42
CA ALA A 55 -16.97 -0.87 2.59
C ALA A 55 -17.39 0.05 1.42
N PRO A 56 -17.37 1.39 1.60
CA PRO A 56 -17.62 2.32 0.51
C PRO A 56 -16.69 2.06 -0.68
N SER A 57 -17.25 2.05 -1.89
CA SER A 57 -16.49 1.80 -3.12
C SER A 57 -15.50 2.93 -3.41
N THR A 58 -14.26 2.76 -2.94
CA THR A 58 -13.15 3.67 -3.16
C THR A 58 -12.21 3.20 -4.26
N LEU A 59 -12.48 2.04 -4.87
CA LEU A 59 -11.63 1.41 -5.87
C LEU A 59 -11.44 2.30 -7.11
N ARG A 60 -12.50 3.00 -7.54
CA ARG A 60 -12.40 4.00 -8.61
C ARG A 60 -11.39 5.11 -8.28
N ILE A 61 -11.40 5.60 -7.04
CA ILE A 61 -10.49 6.66 -6.57
C ILE A 61 -9.04 6.17 -6.52
N ILE A 62 -8.84 4.88 -6.20
CA ILE A 62 -7.52 4.21 -6.23
C ILE A 62 -7.00 4.18 -7.68
N TYR A 63 -7.83 3.80 -8.65
CA TYR A 63 -7.45 3.80 -10.07
C TYR A 63 -7.16 5.20 -10.61
N ASP A 64 -7.98 6.20 -10.27
CA ASP A 64 -7.76 7.60 -10.68
C ASP A 64 -6.41 8.15 -10.16
N ARG A 65 -5.83 7.54 -9.11
CA ARG A 65 -4.50 7.85 -8.56
C ARG A 65 -3.37 7.05 -9.22
N GLY A 66 -3.67 6.20 -10.21
CA GLY A 66 -2.71 5.33 -10.88
C GLY A 66 -2.24 4.15 -10.02
N LEU A 67 -3.00 3.78 -8.99
CA LEU A 67 -2.71 2.64 -8.12
C LEU A 67 -3.47 1.40 -8.60
N ILE A 68 -2.92 0.21 -8.34
CA ILE A 68 -3.59 -1.06 -8.61
C ILE A 68 -4.43 -1.49 -7.41
N GLY A 69 -5.56 -2.16 -7.66
CA GLY A 69 -6.40 -2.68 -6.59
C GLY A 69 -7.53 -3.59 -7.06
N THR A 70 -8.16 -4.25 -6.09
CA THR A 70 -9.28 -5.19 -6.27
C THR A 70 -10.27 -5.08 -5.11
N THR A 71 -11.47 -5.63 -5.27
CA THR A 71 -12.38 -5.92 -4.17
C THR A 71 -12.14 -7.32 -3.59
N HIS A 72 -12.57 -7.56 -2.34
CA HIS A 72 -12.70 -8.90 -1.73
C HIS A 72 -13.98 -8.98 -0.88
N ASP A 73 -14.52 -10.19 -0.74
CA ASP A 73 -15.73 -10.57 0.00
C ASP A 73 -15.48 -10.95 1.47
#